data_AF-T1C8K8-F1
#
_entry.id   AF-T1C8K8-F1
#
_cell.length_a   1.000
_cell.length_b   1.000
_cell.length_c   1.000
_cell.angle_alpha   90.00
_cell.angle_beta   90.00
_cell.angle_gamma   90.00
#
_symmetry.space_group_name_H-M   'P 1'
#
loop_
_entity.id
_entity.type
_entity.pdbx_description
1 polymer ?
#
loop_
_entity_poly.entity_id
_entity_poly.type
_entity_poly.pdbx_seq_one_letter_code
_entity_poly.pdbx_strand_id
1 'polypeptide(L)'
;MALPVDRRRQTRKRAGVARIAERTDIAARARGVLEELSNTLNARFEPALRGTLNDLEQQLFKLAEQARNNAEQELAYASLREVKRGRADIGPRFAAAIESDLASFDREPEPTPASSVGPKLELMQEHVFEEDLALREIASRAEVRASEQLYELGHRFAVLAALPVFESERVPCGPQRVLLALRG
;
A
#
# COMPACT_ATOMS: atom_id res chain seq x y z
N MET A 1 -31.79 37.75 8.12
CA MET A 1 -30.33 37.84 8.27
C MET A 1 -29.76 36.43 8.15
N ALA A 2 -29.55 35.96 6.92
CA ALA A 2 -29.10 34.61 6.62
C ALA A 2 -27.60 34.66 6.25
N LEU A 3 -26.77 33.97 7.03
CA LEU A 3 -25.36 33.81 6.75
C LEU A 3 -25.18 32.80 5.59
N PRO A 4 -24.34 33.09 4.58
CA PRO A 4 -24.11 32.15 3.50
C PRO A 4 -23.18 31.03 3.97
N VAL A 5 -23.69 29.81 4.00
CA VAL A 5 -22.89 28.58 4.17
C VAL A 5 -22.05 28.39 2.91
N ASP A 6 -20.76 28.68 3.03
CA ASP A 6 -19.78 28.57 1.97
C ASP A 6 -19.67 27.11 1.51
N ARG A 7 -20.30 26.80 0.37
CA ARG A 7 -20.24 25.50 -0.30
C ARG A 7 -18.87 25.33 -0.95
N ARG A 8 -17.83 25.07 -0.15
CA ARG A 8 -16.59 24.50 -0.68
C ARG A 8 -16.80 23.02 -0.97
N ARG A 9 -17.41 22.75 -2.12
CA ARG A 9 -17.24 21.50 -2.86
C ARG A 9 -15.74 21.39 -3.21
N GLN A 10 -14.94 20.86 -2.29
CA GLN A 10 -13.64 20.30 -2.64
C GLN A 10 -13.91 19.05 -3.47
N THR A 11 -13.96 19.23 -4.78
CA THR A 11 -13.74 18.17 -5.75
C THR A 11 -12.42 17.51 -5.39
N ARG A 12 -12.47 16.32 -4.80
CA ARG A 12 -11.33 15.39 -4.66
C ARG A 12 -10.79 15.12 -6.06
N LYS A 13 -9.85 15.96 -6.52
CA LYS A 13 -8.99 15.63 -7.65
C LYS A 13 -8.15 14.48 -7.14
N ARG A 14 -8.33 13.26 -7.69
CA ARG A 14 -7.36 12.18 -7.46
C ARG A 14 -5.99 12.79 -7.75
N ALA A 15 -5.18 13.00 -6.73
CA ALA A 15 -3.80 13.42 -6.92
C ALA A 15 -3.19 12.40 -7.88
N GLY A 16 -2.61 12.87 -8.98
CA GLY A 16 -1.93 11.96 -9.91
C GLY A 16 -0.87 11.15 -9.16
N VAL A 17 -0.64 9.91 -9.60
CA VAL A 17 0.45 9.07 -9.08
C VAL A 17 1.75 9.87 -9.22
N ALA A 18 2.38 10.21 -8.10
CA ALA A 18 3.61 11.00 -8.11
C ALA A 18 4.75 10.16 -8.69
N ARG A 19 5.65 10.78 -9.46
CA ARG A 19 6.81 10.09 -10.01
C ARG A 19 8.11 10.72 -9.54
N ILE A 20 9.12 9.88 -9.34
CA ILE A 20 10.44 10.33 -8.87
C ILE A 20 11.08 11.23 -9.94
N ALA A 21 10.94 10.87 -11.22
CA ALA A 21 11.47 11.62 -12.35
C ALA A 21 10.91 13.06 -12.45
N GLU A 22 9.70 13.30 -11.94
CA GLU A 22 9.02 14.60 -11.97
C GLU A 22 9.45 15.53 -10.81
N ARG A 23 10.21 15.02 -9.84
CA ARG A 23 10.74 15.79 -8.70
C ARG A 23 11.89 16.69 -9.16
N THR A 24 11.61 17.97 -9.36
CA THR A 24 12.61 19.02 -9.66
C THR A 24 13.06 19.79 -8.42
N ASP A 25 12.40 19.57 -7.29
CA ASP A 25 12.60 20.21 -6.00
C ASP A 25 13.72 19.58 -5.15
N ILE A 26 14.22 18.39 -5.54
CA ILE A 26 15.30 17.68 -4.85
C ILE A 26 16.59 17.66 -5.66
N ALA A 27 17.73 17.48 -4.97
CA ALA A 27 19.03 17.36 -5.62
C ALA A 27 19.09 16.15 -6.57
N ALA A 28 19.77 16.29 -7.71
CA ALA A 28 19.88 15.23 -8.72
C ALA A 28 20.42 13.90 -8.15
N ARG A 29 21.34 13.97 -7.18
CA ARG A 29 21.87 12.79 -6.48
C ARG A 29 20.80 12.10 -5.64
N ALA A 30 19.98 12.85 -4.89
CA ALA A 30 18.90 12.28 -4.08
C ALA A 30 17.85 11.61 -4.97
N ARG A 31 17.47 12.27 -6.07
CA ARG A 31 16.59 11.67 -7.09
C ARG A 31 17.14 10.36 -7.65
N GLY A 32 18.42 10.32 -8.02
CA GLY A 32 19.06 9.10 -8.53
C GLY A 32 19.08 7.95 -7.51
N VAL A 33 19.31 8.24 -6.23
CA VAL A 33 19.22 7.23 -5.15
C VAL A 33 17.80 6.68 -5.01
N LEU A 34 16.77 7.54 -5.12
CA LEU A 34 15.37 7.10 -5.06
C LEU A 34 14.99 6.23 -6.28
N GLU A 35 15.46 6.60 -7.48
CA GLU A 35 15.25 5.81 -8.71
C GLU A 35 15.92 4.42 -8.59
N GLU A 36 17.16 4.36 -8.12
CA GLU A 36 17.89 3.10 -7.88
C GLU A 36 17.20 2.23 -6.82
N LEU A 37 16.72 2.85 -5.73
CA LEU A 37 15.95 2.16 -4.71
C LEU A 37 14.65 1.60 -5.26
N SER A 38 13.88 2.39 -6.02
CA SER A 38 12.65 1.94 -6.69
C SER A 38 12.91 0.74 -7.60
N ASN A 39 13.96 0.79 -8.42
CA ASN A 39 14.37 -0.30 -9.30
C ASN A 39 14.74 -1.56 -8.50
N THR A 40 15.49 -1.40 -7.42
CA THR A 40 15.91 -2.52 -6.55
C THR A 40 14.70 -3.18 -5.86
N LEU A 41 13.76 -2.39 -5.36
CA LEU A 41 12.54 -2.87 -4.73
C LEU A 41 11.65 -3.60 -5.74
N ASN A 42 11.45 -3.02 -6.93
CA ASN A 42 10.67 -3.64 -7.98
C ASN A 42 11.28 -4.98 -8.44
N ALA A 43 12.60 -5.03 -8.61
CA ALA A 43 13.31 -6.28 -8.94
C ALA A 43 13.14 -7.37 -7.86
N ARG A 44 12.94 -6.97 -6.59
CA ARG A 44 12.70 -7.91 -5.49
C ARG A 44 11.24 -8.31 -5.33
N PHE A 45 10.32 -7.36 -5.49
CA PHE A 45 8.89 -7.57 -5.26
C PHE A 45 8.19 -8.26 -6.44
N GLU A 46 8.57 -7.96 -7.69
CA GLU A 46 7.97 -8.60 -8.88
C GLU A 46 7.94 -10.14 -8.79
N PRO A 47 9.07 -10.83 -8.51
CA PRO A 47 9.05 -12.28 -8.44
C PRO A 47 8.31 -12.78 -7.20
N ALA A 48 8.38 -12.07 -6.08
CA ALA A 48 7.70 -12.44 -4.84
C ALA A 48 6.17 -12.36 -5.01
N LEU A 49 5.67 -11.25 -5.56
CA LEU A 49 4.26 -11.04 -5.85
C LEU A 49 3.74 -12.08 -6.85
N ARG A 50 4.50 -12.36 -7.91
CA ARG A 50 4.16 -13.42 -8.87
C ARG A 50 4.04 -14.79 -8.17
N GLY A 51 4.96 -15.09 -7.25
CA GLY A 51 4.93 -16.32 -6.44
C GLY A 51 3.69 -16.37 -5.54
N THR A 52 3.42 -15.33 -4.76
CA THR A 52 2.26 -15.26 -3.88
C THR A 52 0.94 -15.40 -4.64
N LEU A 53 0.82 -14.79 -5.82
CA LEU A 53 -0.37 -14.93 -6.65
C LEU A 53 -0.51 -16.36 -7.22
N ASN A 54 0.59 -17.02 -7.58
CA ASN A 54 0.55 -18.43 -7.98
C ASN A 54 0.07 -19.32 -6.83
N ASP A 55 0.60 -19.10 -5.63
CA ASP A 55 0.22 -19.86 -4.44
C ASP A 55 -1.25 -19.66 -4.10
N LEU A 56 -1.74 -18.41 -4.17
CA LEU A 56 -3.15 -18.07 -3.99
C LEU A 56 -4.05 -18.80 -5.00
N GLU A 57 -3.68 -18.79 -6.29
CA GLU A 57 -4.44 -19.51 -7.32
C GLU A 57 -4.49 -21.02 -7.04
N GLN A 58 -3.38 -21.63 -6.64
CA GLN A 58 -3.33 -23.04 -6.28
C GLN A 58 -4.17 -23.34 -5.04
N GLN A 59 -4.17 -22.46 -4.04
CA GLN A 59 -4.98 -22.62 -2.84
C GLN A 59 -6.48 -22.50 -3.16
N LEU A 60 -6.89 -21.52 -3.96
CA LEU A 60 -8.29 -21.38 -4.40
C LEU A 60 -8.76 -22.59 -5.21
N PHE A 61 -7.90 -23.12 -6.08
CA PHE A 61 -8.21 -24.35 -6.80
C PHE A 61 -8.39 -25.54 -5.85
N LYS A 62 -7.48 -25.74 -4.89
CA LYS A 62 -7.59 -26.81 -3.89
C LYS A 62 -8.84 -26.66 -3.03
N LEU A 63 -9.20 -25.45 -2.64
CA LEU A 63 -10.43 -25.16 -1.90
C LEU A 63 -11.68 -25.53 -2.69
N ALA A 64 -11.70 -25.24 -4.00
CA ALA A 64 -12.80 -25.63 -4.87
C ALA A 64 -12.94 -27.16 -5.00
N GLU A 65 -11.81 -27.88 -5.12
CA GLU A 65 -11.80 -29.34 -5.22
C GLU A 65 -12.19 -30.05 -3.91
N GLN A 66 -12.00 -29.38 -2.77
CA GLN A 66 -12.30 -29.90 -1.42
C GLN A 66 -13.62 -29.39 -0.84
N ALA A 67 -14.35 -28.57 -1.60
CA ALA A 67 -15.60 -27.95 -1.17
C ALA A 67 -16.67 -29.00 -0.84
N ARG A 68 -17.44 -28.77 0.22
CA ARG A 68 -18.43 -29.75 0.72
C ARG A 68 -19.79 -29.62 0.03
N ASN A 69 -20.00 -28.54 -0.71
CA ASN A 69 -21.23 -28.25 -1.44
C ASN A 69 -20.94 -27.38 -2.67
N ASN A 70 -21.91 -27.34 -3.58
CA ASN A 70 -21.79 -26.61 -4.85
C ASN A 70 -21.59 -25.10 -4.65
N ALA A 71 -22.18 -24.51 -3.61
CA ALA A 71 -22.08 -23.06 -3.36
C ALA A 71 -20.64 -22.65 -2.98
N GLU A 72 -19.99 -23.39 -2.09
CA GLU A 72 -18.58 -23.18 -1.73
C GLU A 72 -17.64 -23.39 -2.93
N GLN A 73 -17.91 -24.42 -3.74
CA GLN A 73 -17.13 -24.71 -4.94
C GLN A 73 -17.24 -23.58 -5.98
N GLU A 74 -18.47 -23.14 -6.26
CA GLU A 74 -18.76 -22.05 -7.18
C GLU A 74 -18.10 -20.74 -6.74
N LEU A 75 -18.17 -20.43 -5.44
CA LEU A 75 -17.52 -19.26 -4.85
C LEU A 75 -15.99 -19.31 -5.04
N ALA A 76 -15.36 -20.43 -4.68
CA ALA A 76 -13.90 -20.59 -4.82
C ALA A 76 -13.46 -20.47 -6.30
N TYR A 77 -14.20 -21.07 -7.23
CA TYR A 77 -13.94 -20.92 -8.65
C TYR A 77 -14.20 -19.50 -9.17
N ALA A 78 -15.21 -18.80 -8.66
CA ALA A 78 -15.44 -17.40 -8.98
C ALA A 78 -14.28 -16.51 -8.53
N SER A 79 -13.81 -16.69 -7.28
CA SER A 79 -12.63 -16.00 -6.76
C SER A 79 -11.38 -16.28 -7.60
N LEU A 80 -11.16 -17.55 -8.00
CA LEU A 80 -10.03 -17.92 -8.87
C LEU A 80 -10.08 -17.21 -10.22
N ARG A 81 -11.26 -17.09 -10.83
CA ARG A 81 -11.44 -16.36 -12.10
C ARG A 81 -11.15 -14.87 -11.92
N GLU A 82 -11.60 -14.26 -10.83
CA GLU A 82 -11.33 -12.86 -10.54
C GLU A 82 -9.84 -12.58 -10.32
N VAL A 83 -9.13 -13.42 -9.58
CA VAL A 83 -7.67 -13.31 -9.40
C VAL A 83 -6.96 -13.38 -10.75
N LYS A 84 -7.30 -14.36 -11.59
CA LYS A 84 -6.71 -14.51 -12.93
C LYS A 84 -6.99 -13.31 -13.83
N ARG A 85 -8.19 -12.74 -13.74
CA ARG A 85 -8.61 -11.56 -14.51
C ARG A 85 -7.78 -10.33 -14.17
N GLY A 86 -7.55 -10.07 -12.88
CA GLY A 86 -6.81 -8.89 -12.40
C GLY A 86 -5.29 -9.06 -12.38
N ARG A 87 -4.78 -10.29 -12.50
CA ARG A 87 -3.37 -10.64 -12.24
C ARG A 87 -2.35 -9.75 -12.96
N ALA A 88 -2.58 -9.46 -14.24
CA ALA A 88 -1.65 -8.69 -15.06
C ALA A 88 -1.50 -7.23 -14.58
N ASP A 89 -2.52 -6.70 -13.91
CA ASP A 89 -2.56 -5.31 -13.47
C ASP A 89 -1.95 -5.10 -12.07
N ILE A 90 -1.89 -6.15 -11.24
CA ILE A 90 -1.43 -6.04 -9.85
C ILE A 90 0.04 -5.60 -9.79
N GLY A 91 0.92 -6.24 -10.57
CA GLY A 91 2.35 -5.91 -10.60
C GLY A 91 2.63 -4.45 -10.98
N PRO A 92 2.14 -3.98 -12.14
CA PRO A 92 2.29 -2.58 -12.55
C PRO A 92 1.67 -1.57 -11.56
N ARG A 93 0.48 -1.86 -11.00
CA ARG A 93 -0.15 -1.00 -9.99
C ARG A 93 0.68 -0.90 -8.72
N PHE A 94 1.16 -2.04 -8.22
CA PHE A 94 2.01 -2.10 -7.04
C PHE A 94 3.31 -1.31 -7.26
N ALA A 95 4.00 -1.53 -8.40
CA ALA A 95 5.22 -0.81 -8.74
C ALA A 95 5.00 0.71 -8.80
N ALA A 96 3.90 1.15 -9.42
CA ALA A 96 3.53 2.57 -9.48
C ALA A 96 3.19 3.15 -8.10
N ALA A 97 2.54 2.37 -7.22
CA ALA A 97 2.24 2.79 -5.87
C ALA A 97 3.51 2.94 -5.00
N ILE A 98 4.46 2.00 -5.12
CA ILE A 98 5.78 2.10 -4.46
C ILE A 98 6.58 3.30 -4.97
N GLU A 99 6.61 3.52 -6.29
CA GLU A 99 7.26 4.70 -6.85
C GLU A 99 6.62 5.99 -6.31
N SER A 100 5.30 6.04 -6.26
CA SER A 100 4.57 7.20 -5.73
C SER A 100 4.82 7.42 -4.25
N ASP A 101 4.94 6.36 -3.45
CA ASP A 101 5.32 6.44 -2.04
C ASP A 101 6.71 7.08 -1.90
N LEU A 102 7.69 6.57 -2.65
CA LEU A 102 9.04 7.12 -2.70
C LEU A 102 9.08 8.55 -3.24
N ALA A 103 8.25 8.90 -4.21
CA ALA A 103 8.20 10.24 -4.78
C ALA A 103 7.53 11.27 -3.85
N SER A 104 6.80 10.81 -2.84
CA SER A 104 6.05 11.68 -1.91
C SER A 104 6.46 11.52 -0.44
N PHE A 105 7.55 10.80 -0.18
CA PHE A 105 7.99 10.41 1.16
C PHE A 105 8.22 11.58 2.14
N ASP A 106 8.61 12.73 1.61
CA ASP A 106 8.92 13.96 2.34
C ASP A 106 7.74 14.94 2.37
N ARG A 107 6.63 14.58 1.74
CA ARG A 107 5.39 15.37 1.80
C ARG A 107 4.61 14.94 3.02
N GLU A 108 3.94 15.92 3.63
CA GLU A 108 3.01 15.61 4.70
C GLU A 108 1.96 14.64 4.15
N PRO A 109 1.73 13.49 4.81
CA PRO A 109 0.71 12.57 4.36
C PRO A 109 -0.60 13.35 4.34
N GLU A 110 -1.25 13.41 3.18
CA GLU A 110 -2.68 13.70 3.13
C GLU A 110 -3.31 12.87 4.25
N PRO A 111 -4.16 13.46 5.13
CA PRO A 111 -4.80 12.70 6.17
C PRO A 111 -5.53 11.55 5.48
N THR A 112 -4.89 10.39 5.50
CA THR A 112 -5.57 9.14 5.27
C THR A 112 -6.70 9.22 6.28
N PRO A 113 -7.96 8.96 5.93
CA PRO A 113 -8.95 8.79 6.96
C PRO A 113 -8.39 7.66 7.81
N ALA A 114 -7.71 8.03 8.89
CA ALA A 114 -7.46 7.16 9.99
C ALA A 114 -8.86 6.63 10.24
N SER A 115 -9.02 5.32 10.14
CA SER A 115 -10.01 4.63 10.95
C SER A 115 -9.72 5.11 12.36
N SER A 116 -10.31 6.24 12.72
CA SER A 116 -10.22 6.86 14.01
C SER A 116 -10.79 5.79 14.90
N VAL A 117 -9.95 5.21 15.75
CA VAL A 117 -10.40 4.45 16.91
C VAL A 117 -10.99 5.50 17.85
N GLY A 118 -12.23 5.87 17.53
CA GLY A 118 -13.05 6.92 18.10
C GLY A 118 -14.42 6.76 17.46
N PRO A 119 -15.53 6.87 18.22
CA PRO A 119 -16.82 6.30 17.85
C PRO A 119 -17.49 7.15 16.77
N LYS A 120 -16.99 7.07 15.54
CA LYS A 120 -17.69 7.45 14.34
C LYS A 120 -18.15 6.14 13.69
N LEU A 121 -19.29 5.67 14.19
CA LEU A 121 -20.01 4.50 13.69
C LEU A 121 -20.62 4.85 12.32
N GLU A 122 -19.77 5.06 11.31
CA GLU A 122 -20.17 4.77 9.94
C GLU A 122 -20.11 3.25 9.80
N LEU A 123 -21.18 2.65 9.27
CA LEU A 123 -21.24 1.21 8.97
C LEU A 123 -20.20 0.87 7.90
N MET A 124 -18.94 0.75 8.32
CA MET A 124 -17.92 0.10 7.53
C MET A 124 -18.36 -1.36 7.36
N GLN A 125 -18.40 -1.81 6.12
CA GLN A 125 -18.75 -3.20 5.83
C GLN A 125 -17.73 -4.10 6.56
N GLU A 126 -18.22 -5.13 7.24
CA GLU A 126 -17.45 -6.01 8.14
C GLU A 126 -16.14 -6.50 7.49
N HIS A 127 -16.19 -6.87 6.21
CA HIS A 127 -15.03 -7.33 5.44
C HIS A 127 -13.91 -6.28 5.28
N VAL A 128 -14.23 -4.98 5.21
CA VAL A 128 -13.22 -3.90 5.10
C VAL A 128 -12.48 -3.74 6.41
N PHE A 129 -13.19 -3.88 7.53
CA PHE A 129 -12.59 -3.83 8.85
C PHE A 129 -11.69 -5.05 9.12
N GLU A 130 -12.15 -6.25 8.75
CA GLU A 130 -11.34 -7.47 8.86
C GLU A 130 -10.07 -7.40 8.00
N GLU A 131 -10.17 -6.89 6.77
CA GLU A 131 -9.02 -6.65 5.91
C GLU A 131 -8.03 -5.67 6.55
N ASP A 132 -8.51 -4.52 7.03
CA ASP A 132 -7.68 -3.51 7.70
C ASP A 132 -6.94 -4.08 8.91
N LEU A 133 -7.64 -4.88 9.72
CA LEU A 133 -7.05 -5.53 10.90
C LEU A 133 -5.97 -6.53 10.49
N ALA A 134 -6.26 -7.39 9.52
CA ALA A 134 -5.31 -8.38 9.01
C ALA A 134 -4.03 -7.71 8.45
N LEU A 135 -4.19 -6.63 7.68
CA LEU A 135 -3.05 -5.87 7.15
C LEU A 135 -2.20 -5.25 8.26
N ARG A 136 -2.83 -4.66 9.29
CA ARG A 136 -2.11 -4.10 10.44
C ARG A 136 -1.35 -5.16 11.22
N GLU A 137 -1.93 -6.33 11.42
CA GLU A 137 -1.25 -7.44 12.11
C GLU A 137 -0.07 -7.99 11.30
N ILE A 138 -0.19 -8.05 9.97
CA ILE A 138 0.93 -8.43 9.10
C ILE A 138 2.04 -7.36 9.19
N ALA A 139 1.68 -6.07 9.10
CA ALA A 139 2.61 -4.97 9.18
C ALA A 139 3.35 -4.97 10.52
N SER A 140 2.63 -5.01 11.64
CA SER A 140 3.20 -4.98 12.99
C SER A 140 4.19 -6.13 13.22
N ARG A 141 3.85 -7.35 12.79
CA ARG A 141 4.78 -8.49 12.87
C ARG A 141 6.04 -8.29 12.02
N ALA A 142 5.89 -7.70 10.85
CA ALA A 142 7.03 -7.39 9.98
C ALA A 142 7.91 -6.26 10.55
N GLU A 143 7.29 -5.23 11.14
CA GLU A 143 7.98 -4.11 11.79
C GLU A 143 8.80 -4.56 12.99
N VAL A 144 8.22 -5.40 13.87
CA VAL A 144 8.95 -5.96 15.01
C VAL A 144 10.17 -6.74 14.55
N ARG A 145 10.02 -7.57 13.50
CA ARG A 145 11.12 -8.38 12.95
C ARG A 145 12.21 -7.55 12.29
N ALA A 146 11.87 -6.40 11.72
CA ALA A 146 12.77 -5.55 10.95
C ALA A 146 13.07 -4.21 11.66
N SER A 147 12.87 -4.14 12.98
CA SER A 147 12.87 -2.87 13.73
C SER A 147 14.18 -2.09 13.62
N GLU A 148 15.32 -2.76 13.76
CA GLU A 148 16.65 -2.16 13.62
C GLU A 148 16.87 -1.64 12.19
N GLN A 149 16.53 -2.45 11.17
CA GLN A 149 16.69 -2.05 9.76
C GLN A 149 15.77 -0.88 9.39
N LEU A 150 14.55 -0.85 9.92
CA LEU A 150 13.60 0.24 9.70
C LEU A 150 14.06 1.53 10.39
N TYR A 151 14.66 1.44 11.57
CA TYR A 151 15.24 2.59 12.26
C TYR A 151 16.37 3.23 11.42
N GLU A 152 17.33 2.43 10.97
CA GLU A 152 18.44 2.90 10.11
C GLU A 152 17.94 3.48 8.79
N LEU A 153 16.94 2.82 8.17
CA LEU A 153 16.33 3.31 6.93
C LEU A 153 15.61 4.66 7.14
N GLY A 154 14.85 4.79 8.23
CA GLY A 154 14.17 6.02 8.62
C GLY A 154 15.15 7.18 8.81
N HIS A 155 16.28 6.95 9.48
CA HIS A 155 17.34 7.95 9.61
C HIS A 155 17.91 8.39 8.27
N ARG A 156 18.18 7.45 7.37
CA ARG A 156 18.73 7.76 6.03
C ARG A 156 17.75 8.59 5.21
N PHE A 157 16.45 8.28 5.26
CA PHE A 157 15.44 9.10 4.60
C PHE A 157 15.29 10.48 5.22
N ALA A 158 15.37 10.59 6.55
CA ALA A 158 15.31 11.87 7.25
C ALA A 158 16.45 12.80 6.83
N VAL A 159 17.67 12.26 6.71
CA VAL A 159 18.84 12.99 6.18
C VAL A 159 18.63 13.40 4.72
N LEU A 160 18.08 12.52 3.88
CA LEU A 160 17.81 12.83 2.47
C LEU A 160 16.82 13.98 2.29
N ALA A 161 15.82 14.10 3.16
CA ALA A 161 14.78 15.13 3.10
C ALA A 161 15.00 16.34 4.01
N ALA A 162 16.07 16.35 4.81
CA ALA A 162 16.26 17.31 5.90
C ALA A 162 15.03 17.40 6.85
N LEU A 163 14.43 16.25 7.14
CA LEU A 163 13.26 16.09 8.02
C LEU A 163 13.65 15.46 9.37
N PRO A 164 12.77 15.51 10.38
CA PRO A 164 12.87 14.66 11.55
C PRO A 164 12.88 13.17 11.17
N VAL A 165 13.40 12.33 12.07
CA VAL A 165 13.43 10.88 11.89
C VAL A 165 12.00 10.34 11.75
N PHE A 166 11.80 9.48 10.76
CA PHE A 166 10.53 8.81 10.54
C PHE A 166 10.24 7.81 11.66
N GLU A 167 9.00 7.80 12.16
CA GLU A 167 8.47 6.70 12.96
C GLU A 167 8.40 5.42 12.10
N SER A 168 8.55 4.23 12.71
CA SER A 168 8.64 2.95 11.99
C SER A 168 7.48 2.71 11.01
N GLU A 169 6.27 3.11 11.38
CA GLU A 169 5.04 2.97 10.57
C GLU A 169 5.04 3.88 9.32
N ARG A 170 5.85 4.95 9.35
CA ARG A 170 5.95 5.99 8.33
C ARG A 170 7.23 5.88 7.50
N VAL A 171 8.11 4.93 7.81
CA VAL A 171 9.34 4.72 7.04
C VAL A 171 8.95 4.38 5.60
N PRO A 172 9.47 5.12 4.60
CA PRO A 172 9.21 4.83 3.20
C PRO A 172 9.65 3.41 2.86
N CYS A 173 8.83 2.68 2.11
CA CYS A 173 9.02 1.25 1.84
C CYS A 173 9.02 0.34 3.09
N GLY A 174 8.54 0.84 4.23
CA GLY A 174 8.25 0.03 5.41
C GLY A 174 7.03 -0.89 5.21
N PRO A 175 6.78 -1.85 6.11
CA PRO A 175 5.73 -2.86 5.94
C PRO A 175 4.33 -2.27 5.72
N GLN A 176 3.95 -1.23 6.46
CA GLN A 176 2.68 -0.53 6.28
C GLN A 176 2.56 0.05 4.86
N ARG A 177 3.60 0.75 4.39
CA ARG A 177 3.62 1.40 3.07
C ARG A 177 3.53 0.37 1.94
N VAL A 178 4.24 -0.75 2.08
CA VAL A 178 4.20 -1.86 1.12
C VAL A 178 2.82 -2.52 1.06
N LEU A 179 2.19 -2.76 2.22
CA LEU A 179 0.85 -3.37 2.25
C LEU A 179 -0.23 -2.42 1.72
N LEU A 180 -0.12 -1.12 2.00
CA LEU A 180 -1.00 -0.10 1.41
C LEU A 180 -0.85 -0.04 -0.11
N ALA A 181 0.38 -0.14 -0.63
CA ALA A 181 0.64 -0.20 -2.07
C ALA A 181 0.05 -1.46 -2.73
N LEU A 182 -0.01 -2.58 -1.99
CA LEU A 182 -0.62 -3.82 -2.45
C LEU A 182 -2.16 -3.77 -2.49
N ARG A 183 -2.77 -3.07 -1.54
CA ARG A 183 -4.23 -2.85 -1.49
C ARG A 183 -4.73 -2.02 -2.68
N GLY A 184 -3.98 -0.96 -3.01
CA GLY A 184 -4.08 -0.17 -4.23
C GLY A 184 -5.25 0.79 -4.36
#